data_AF-A0A0S3R6Y5-F1
#
_entry.id   AF-A0A0S3R6Y5-F1
#
_cell.length_a   1.000
_cell.length_b   1.000
_cell.length_c   1.000
_cell.angle_alpha   90.00
_cell.angle_beta   90.00
_cell.angle_gamma   90.00
#
_symmetry.space_group_name_H-M   'P 1'
#
loop_
_entity.id
_entity.type
_entity.pdbx_description
1 polymer ?
#
loop_
_entity_poly.entity_id
_entity_poly.type
_entity_poly.pdbx_seq_one_letter_code
_entity_poly.pdbx_strand_id
1 'polypeptide(L)'
;MLLKFVLASFVLLSCMRDGSAGITSSFVRPQWPSEDMPVDNEVFAIPKGYNAPQQVHITQGDYDGKAVIISWVTPDEPGPSHVQYGTSKSRLRTSKEGTVANYTFYNYKSGYIHHCLVEGLKYNTKYYYRIGSGDSARDFWFETPPPVGIDTPYKFGIIGKLSVFKYTHTYIFLILWLSKIAGDLGQTFNSLSTLEHYLESGGGQAVLYVGDLSYSDEHEFEDVGLRWDTWGRFAEKSAAYQPWFWNVGNHEVEFMPEVGELVPFKNYLYRYTTP
;
A
#
# COMPACT_ATOMS: atom_id res chain seq x y z
N MET A 1 -49.96 -8.16 36.84
CA MET A 1 -48.53 -7.75 36.92
C MET A 1 -47.64 -8.60 36.02
N LEU A 2 -47.82 -9.93 35.97
CA LEU A 2 -47.01 -10.85 35.16
C LEU A 2 -47.01 -10.53 33.65
N LEU A 3 -48.17 -10.25 33.06
CA LEU A 3 -48.29 -9.96 31.62
C LEU A 3 -47.53 -8.69 31.18
N LYS A 4 -47.49 -7.67 32.05
CA LYS A 4 -46.73 -6.43 31.79
C LYS A 4 -45.22 -6.68 31.82
N PHE A 5 -44.76 -7.55 32.71
CA PHE A 5 -43.36 -7.97 32.78
C PHE A 5 -42.95 -8.76 31.54
N VAL A 6 -43.80 -9.68 31.06
CA VAL A 6 -43.54 -10.48 29.87
C VAL A 6 -43.52 -9.62 28.59
N LEU A 7 -44.45 -8.65 28.46
CA LEU A 7 -44.39 -7.73 27.32
C LEU A 7 -43.16 -6.82 27.36
N ALA A 8 -42.80 -6.31 28.54
CA ALA A 8 -41.61 -5.48 28.69
C ALA A 8 -40.32 -6.25 28.35
N SER A 9 -40.21 -7.52 28.77
CA SER A 9 -39.06 -8.36 28.42
C SER A 9 -39.01 -8.67 26.93
N PHE A 10 -40.15 -8.95 26.29
CA PHE A 10 -40.22 -9.19 24.84
C PHE A 10 -39.77 -7.96 24.03
N VAL A 11 -40.20 -6.76 24.45
CA VAL A 11 -39.78 -5.50 23.83
C VAL A 11 -38.29 -5.26 24.03
N LEU A 12 -37.77 -5.46 25.25
CA LEU A 12 -36.33 -5.35 25.54
C LEU A 12 -35.49 -6.31 24.69
N LEU A 13 -35.89 -7.58 24.62
CA LEU A 13 -35.22 -8.61 23.79
C LEU A 13 -35.30 -8.29 22.29
N SER A 14 -36.42 -7.71 21.81
CA SER A 14 -36.53 -7.27 20.42
C SER A 14 -35.71 -6.01 20.08
N CYS A 15 -35.28 -5.26 21.11
CA CYS A 15 -34.36 -4.13 20.99
C CYS A 15 -32.88 -4.54 21.15
N MET A 16 -32.58 -5.77 21.57
CA MET A 16 -31.24 -6.33 21.57
C MET A 16 -30.87 -6.69 20.13
N ARG A 17 -30.57 -5.67 19.32
CA ARG A 17 -29.73 -5.87 18.13
C ARG A 17 -28.37 -6.32 18.64
N ASP A 18 -27.80 -7.35 18.03
CA ASP A 18 -26.39 -7.73 18.20
C ASP A 18 -25.50 -6.55 17.76
N GLY A 19 -25.34 -5.58 18.65
CA GLY A 19 -24.40 -4.51 18.51
C GLY A 19 -23.03 -5.06 18.83
N SER A 20 -22.31 -5.54 17.82
CA SER A 20 -20.87 -5.73 17.94
C SER A 20 -20.23 -4.36 18.09
N ALA A 21 -20.00 -3.94 19.33
CA ALA A 21 -19.10 -2.82 19.60
C ALA A 21 -17.72 -3.25 19.08
N GLY A 22 -17.24 -2.60 18.01
CA GLY A 22 -15.93 -2.90 17.45
C GLY A 22 -14.87 -2.77 18.54
N ILE A 23 -14.13 -3.84 18.80
CA ILE A 23 -12.98 -3.80 19.71
C ILE A 23 -11.89 -3.02 19.00
N THR A 24 -11.65 -1.78 19.43
CA THR A 24 -10.51 -0.99 18.96
C THR A 24 -9.23 -1.52 19.58
N SER A 25 -8.15 -1.59 18.79
CA SER A 25 -6.82 -1.94 19.30
C SER A 25 -6.43 -1.02 20.46
N SER A 26 -5.81 -1.58 21.50
CA SER A 26 -5.19 -0.79 22.58
C SER A 26 -3.84 -0.20 22.18
N PHE A 27 -3.44 -0.36 20.91
CA PHE A 27 -2.20 0.17 20.38
C PHE A 27 -2.19 1.70 20.44
N VAL A 28 -1.20 2.22 21.17
CA VAL A 28 -0.84 3.63 21.20
C VAL A 28 0.59 3.71 20.71
N ARG A 29 0.86 4.63 19.78
CA ARG A 29 2.22 4.83 19.26
C ARG A 29 3.16 5.21 20.42
N PRO A 30 4.34 4.60 20.54
CA PRO A 30 5.36 5.11 21.43
C PRO A 30 5.74 6.53 21.02
N GLN A 31 5.97 7.41 21.99
CA GLN A 31 6.25 8.82 21.74
C GLN A 31 7.70 8.98 21.24
N TRP A 32 7.89 8.79 19.93
CA TRP A 32 9.14 9.14 19.26
C TRP A 32 9.01 10.50 18.58
N PRO A 33 10.11 11.27 18.47
CA PRO A 33 10.17 12.38 17.52
C PRO A 33 9.74 11.90 16.12
N SER A 34 8.97 12.70 15.41
CA SER A 34 8.68 12.46 13.99
C SER A 34 9.90 12.84 13.13
N GLU A 35 11.06 12.31 13.48
CA GLU A 35 12.30 12.44 12.73
C GLU A 35 12.44 11.26 11.76
N ASP A 36 12.96 11.55 10.57
CA ASP A 36 13.19 10.53 9.58
C ASP A 36 14.29 9.55 10.02
N MET A 37 14.05 8.28 9.69
CA MET A 37 15.06 7.25 9.85
C MET A 37 16.25 7.57 8.94
N PRO A 38 17.49 7.31 9.40
CA PRO A 38 18.69 7.42 8.58
C PRO A 38 18.55 6.60 7.28
N VAL A 39 19.07 7.11 6.16
CA VAL A 39 18.96 6.45 4.84
C VAL A 39 19.67 5.10 4.78
N ASP A 40 20.64 4.87 5.66
CA ASP A 40 21.40 3.61 5.82
C ASP A 40 20.74 2.64 6.82
N ASN A 41 19.55 2.96 7.35
CA ASN A 41 18.80 2.09 8.22
C ASN A 41 18.40 0.78 7.51
N GLU A 42 18.43 -0.34 8.24
CA GLU A 42 18.11 -1.68 7.72
C GLU A 42 16.72 -1.80 7.09
N VAL A 43 15.77 -0.97 7.52
CA VAL A 43 14.41 -0.91 6.98
C VAL A 43 14.39 -0.47 5.51
N PHE A 44 15.40 0.29 5.08
CA PHE A 44 15.60 0.71 3.70
C PHE A 44 16.66 -0.12 2.97
N ALA A 45 17.05 -1.29 3.51
CA ALA A 45 18.12 -2.09 2.94
C ALA A 45 17.86 -2.47 1.48
N ILE A 46 18.90 -2.33 0.65
CA ILE A 46 18.85 -2.75 -0.75
C ILE A 46 18.87 -4.29 -0.82
N PRO A 47 17.99 -4.93 -1.59
CA PRO A 47 18.02 -6.38 -1.79
C PRO A 47 19.38 -6.87 -2.29
N LYS A 48 19.83 -8.01 -1.76
CA LYS A 48 21.11 -8.61 -2.17
C LYS A 48 21.01 -9.17 -3.59
N GLY A 49 22.10 -9.07 -4.33
CA GLY A 49 22.21 -9.55 -5.72
C GLY A 49 22.40 -8.41 -6.69
N TYR A 50 23.18 -8.64 -7.75
CA TYR A 50 23.38 -7.63 -8.79
C TYR A 50 22.06 -7.32 -9.49
N ASN A 51 21.71 -6.04 -9.59
CA ASN A 51 20.48 -5.56 -10.22
C ASN A 51 19.19 -6.22 -9.66
N ALA A 52 19.20 -6.63 -8.39
CA ALA A 52 18.06 -7.29 -7.76
C ALA A 52 16.84 -6.37 -7.75
N PRO A 53 15.65 -6.84 -8.18
CA PRO A 53 14.42 -6.05 -8.12
C PRO A 53 14.16 -5.54 -6.71
N GLN A 54 13.79 -4.27 -6.59
CA GLN A 54 13.48 -3.60 -5.33
C GLN A 54 12.22 -2.74 -5.46
N GLN A 55 11.73 -2.21 -4.35
CA GLN A 55 10.55 -1.34 -4.30
C GLN A 55 9.30 -2.02 -4.89
N VAL A 56 9.20 -3.34 -4.68
CA VAL A 56 8.15 -4.16 -5.29
C VAL A 56 6.80 -3.79 -4.68
N HIS A 57 5.83 -3.52 -5.53
CA HIS A 57 4.47 -3.20 -5.10
C HIS A 57 3.44 -3.65 -6.12
N ILE A 58 2.23 -3.91 -5.65
CA ILE A 58 1.12 -4.35 -6.49
C ILE A 58 -0.11 -3.48 -6.26
N THR A 59 -0.91 -3.31 -7.32
CA THR A 59 -2.24 -2.71 -7.23
C THR A 59 -3.23 -3.48 -8.12
N GLN A 60 -4.53 -3.25 -7.94
CA GLN A 60 -5.53 -3.86 -8.80
C GLN A 60 -5.38 -3.33 -10.24
N GLY A 61 -5.47 -4.22 -11.23
CA GLY A 61 -5.20 -3.90 -12.64
C GLY A 61 -6.42 -3.82 -13.54
N ASP A 62 -7.62 -4.02 -12.99
CA ASP A 62 -8.89 -3.97 -13.70
C ASP A 62 -10.00 -3.44 -12.79
N TYR A 63 -11.20 -3.30 -13.33
CA TYR A 63 -12.37 -2.85 -12.57
C TYR A 63 -12.89 -3.93 -11.60
N ASP A 64 -12.80 -5.21 -11.98
CA ASP A 64 -13.51 -6.31 -11.31
C ASP A 64 -12.63 -7.18 -10.40
N GLY A 65 -11.34 -6.90 -10.24
CA GLY A 65 -10.43 -7.63 -9.35
C GLY A 65 -9.84 -8.91 -9.93
N LYS A 66 -9.81 -9.06 -11.27
CA LYS A 66 -9.21 -10.19 -11.99
C LYS A 66 -7.89 -9.85 -12.66
N ALA A 67 -7.38 -8.64 -12.44
CA ALA A 67 -6.04 -8.27 -12.83
C ALA A 67 -5.29 -7.59 -11.70
N VAL A 68 -3.97 -7.69 -11.75
CA VAL A 68 -3.04 -7.04 -10.83
C VAL A 68 -1.93 -6.42 -11.66
N ILE A 69 -1.57 -5.17 -11.37
CA ILE A 69 -0.36 -4.55 -11.90
C ILE A 69 0.75 -4.79 -10.88
N ILE A 70 1.83 -5.42 -11.35
CA ILE A 70 3.03 -5.69 -10.55
C ILE A 70 4.11 -4.73 -11.00
N SER A 71 4.66 -4.00 -10.05
CA SER A 71 5.66 -2.96 -10.29
C SER A 71 6.91 -3.19 -9.47
N TRP A 72 8.07 -2.86 -10.03
CA TRP A 72 9.36 -2.95 -9.34
C TRP A 72 10.40 -2.04 -10.00
N VAL A 73 11.54 -1.86 -9.33
CA VAL A 73 12.68 -1.11 -9.85
C VAL A 73 13.91 -2.02 -9.95
N THR A 74 14.62 -1.95 -11.06
CA THR A 74 15.98 -2.48 -11.20
C THR A 74 16.98 -1.31 -11.16
N PRO A 75 17.97 -1.31 -10.25
CA PRO A 75 18.79 -0.11 -9.99
C PRO A 75 19.85 0.19 -11.04
N ASP A 76 20.47 -0.83 -11.64
CA ASP A 76 21.72 -0.68 -12.39
C ASP A 76 21.52 -0.72 -13.91
N GLU A 77 20.69 -1.65 -14.39
CA GLU A 77 20.40 -1.88 -15.81
C GLU A 77 18.94 -2.30 -16.01
N PRO A 78 18.34 -2.15 -17.21
CA PRO A 78 16.91 -2.41 -17.40
C PRO A 78 16.49 -3.82 -16.96
N GLY A 79 17.30 -4.85 -17.25
CA GLY A 79 16.91 -6.22 -16.97
C GLY A 79 15.61 -6.67 -17.67
N PRO A 80 15.09 -7.86 -17.33
CA PRO A 80 13.86 -8.38 -17.91
C PRO A 80 12.61 -7.72 -17.32
N SER A 81 11.69 -7.27 -18.20
CA SER A 81 10.40 -6.70 -17.82
C SER A 81 9.26 -7.73 -17.90
N HIS A 82 9.45 -8.94 -17.37
CA HIS A 82 8.39 -9.95 -17.37
C HIS A 82 8.13 -10.50 -15.98
N VAL A 83 6.89 -10.92 -15.75
CA VAL A 83 6.47 -11.60 -14.51
C VAL A 83 6.14 -13.03 -14.82
N GLN A 84 6.76 -13.98 -14.13
CA GLN A 84 6.33 -15.37 -14.11
C GLN A 84 5.35 -15.57 -12.96
N TYR A 85 4.22 -16.23 -13.18
CA TYR A 85 3.19 -16.41 -12.15
C TYR A 85 2.45 -17.75 -12.24
N GLY A 86 1.81 -18.13 -11.13
CA GLY A 86 1.01 -19.34 -11.05
C GLY A 86 0.47 -19.62 -9.65
N THR A 87 -0.43 -20.60 -9.52
CA THR A 87 -1.03 -20.98 -8.23
C THR A 87 -0.16 -21.94 -7.41
N SER A 88 0.99 -22.35 -7.94
CA SER A 88 1.93 -23.26 -7.28
C SER A 88 3.32 -22.63 -7.23
N LYS A 89 3.85 -22.46 -6.02
CA LYS A 89 5.18 -21.85 -5.79
C LYS A 89 6.31 -22.53 -6.58
N SER A 90 6.24 -23.84 -6.79
CA SER A 90 7.28 -24.60 -7.50
C SER A 90 7.11 -24.63 -9.02
N ARG A 91 6.01 -24.11 -9.57
CA ARG A 91 5.67 -24.20 -11.00
C ARG A 91 5.00 -22.93 -11.51
N LEU A 92 5.80 -21.91 -11.82
CA LEU A 92 5.37 -20.67 -12.48
C LEU A 92 5.47 -20.85 -14.01
N ARG A 93 4.44 -21.45 -14.61
CA ARG A 93 4.45 -21.80 -16.04
C ARG A 93 3.97 -20.68 -16.96
N THR A 94 3.30 -19.68 -16.41
CA THR A 94 2.75 -18.57 -17.17
C THR A 94 3.65 -17.35 -17.00
N SER A 95 3.81 -16.57 -18.07
CA SER A 95 4.50 -15.29 -18.03
C SER A 95 3.67 -14.20 -18.70
N LYS A 96 3.90 -12.95 -18.27
CA LYS A 96 3.38 -11.74 -18.90
C LYS A 96 4.53 -10.76 -19.08
N GLU A 97 4.57 -10.11 -20.23
CA GLU A 97 5.50 -9.02 -20.52
C GLU A 97 4.91 -7.71 -20.00
N GLY A 98 5.79 -6.87 -19.47
CA GLY A 98 5.50 -5.54 -18.99
C GLY A 98 6.27 -4.48 -19.77
N THR A 99 6.19 -3.25 -19.27
CA THR A 99 6.90 -2.09 -19.81
C THR A 99 7.96 -1.62 -18.82
N VAL A 100 8.97 -0.91 -19.33
CA VAL A 100 10.02 -0.29 -18.52
C VAL A 100 10.19 1.16 -18.91
N ALA A 101 10.39 2.02 -17.91
CA ALA A 101 10.70 3.43 -18.10
C ALA A 101 11.67 3.91 -17.02
N ASN A 102 12.31 5.04 -17.25
CA ASN A 102 13.03 5.78 -16.22
C ASN A 102 12.78 7.27 -16.42
N TYR A 103 13.16 8.05 -15.42
CA TYR A 103 13.06 9.50 -15.46
C TYR A 103 14.25 10.13 -14.75
N THR A 104 14.43 11.42 -15.01
CA THR A 104 15.34 12.28 -14.24
C THR A 104 14.51 13.30 -13.49
N PHE A 105 14.93 13.66 -12.30
CA PHE A 105 14.33 14.74 -11.51
C PHE A 105 15.47 15.57 -10.93
N TYR A 106 15.59 16.82 -11.37
CA TYR A 106 16.77 17.65 -11.10
C TYR A 106 18.07 16.89 -11.48
N ASN A 107 18.97 16.63 -10.53
CA ASN A 107 20.19 15.85 -10.75
C ASN A 107 20.04 14.36 -10.44
N TYR A 108 18.90 13.93 -9.91
CA TYR A 108 18.57 12.53 -9.67
C TYR A 108 18.19 11.84 -10.98
N LYS A 109 18.66 10.60 -11.13
CA LYS A 109 18.25 9.69 -12.21
C LYS A 109 17.69 8.42 -11.58
N SER A 110 16.46 8.07 -11.93
CA SER A 110 15.83 6.86 -11.41
C SER A 110 16.53 5.60 -11.93
N GLY A 111 16.35 4.52 -11.17
CA GLY A 111 16.49 3.18 -11.74
C GLY A 111 15.45 2.92 -12.84
N TYR A 112 15.41 1.69 -13.34
CA TYR A 112 14.46 1.29 -14.37
C TYR A 112 13.20 0.75 -13.69
N ILE A 113 12.09 1.45 -13.92
CA ILE A 113 10.80 1.18 -13.29
C ILE A 113 9.97 0.33 -14.25
N HIS A 114 9.55 -0.81 -13.75
CA HIS A 114 8.80 -1.80 -14.49
C HIS A 114 7.35 -1.82 -14.05
N HIS A 115 6.45 -2.02 -15.01
CA HIS A 115 5.04 -2.28 -14.76
C HIS A 115 4.58 -3.45 -15.62
N CYS A 116 3.95 -4.45 -15.01
CA CYS A 116 3.43 -5.62 -15.70
C CYS A 116 1.98 -5.88 -15.30
N LEU A 117 1.06 -5.79 -16.27
CA LEU A 117 -0.34 -6.13 -16.09
C LEU A 117 -0.53 -7.65 -16.20
N VAL A 118 -0.93 -8.29 -15.10
CA VAL A 118 -1.29 -9.70 -15.05
C VAL A 118 -2.80 -9.82 -14.96
N GLU A 119 -3.44 -10.26 -16.04
CA GLU A 119 -4.89 -10.33 -16.20
C GLU A 119 -5.42 -11.78 -16.27
N GLY A 120 -6.75 -11.92 -16.24
CA GLY A 120 -7.41 -13.22 -16.37
C GLY A 120 -7.29 -14.12 -15.14
N LEU A 121 -7.08 -13.51 -13.97
CA LEU A 121 -6.94 -14.21 -12.70
C LEU A 121 -8.30 -14.74 -12.20
N LYS A 122 -8.24 -15.79 -11.39
CA LYS A 122 -9.41 -16.34 -10.70
C LYS A 122 -9.56 -15.64 -9.36
N TYR A 123 -10.80 -15.35 -8.95
CA TYR A 123 -11.12 -14.83 -7.62
C TYR A 123 -10.70 -15.78 -6.49
N ASN A 124 -10.55 -15.24 -5.27
CA ASN A 124 -10.21 -16.00 -4.05
C ASN A 124 -9.06 -17.01 -4.25
N THR A 125 -8.07 -16.64 -5.06
CA THR A 125 -6.97 -17.53 -5.43
C THR A 125 -5.64 -16.90 -5.06
N LYS A 126 -4.81 -17.68 -4.36
CA LYS A 126 -3.42 -17.33 -4.08
C LYS A 126 -2.57 -17.56 -5.32
N TYR A 127 -1.86 -16.52 -5.74
CA TYR A 127 -0.87 -16.58 -6.82
C TYR A 127 0.51 -16.31 -6.25
N TYR A 128 1.48 -17.06 -6.74
CA TYR A 128 2.90 -16.78 -6.57
C TYR A 128 3.40 -16.10 -7.84
N TYR A 129 4.32 -15.16 -7.68
CA TYR A 129 4.95 -14.50 -8.81
C TYR A 129 6.44 -14.33 -8.58
N ARG A 130 7.19 -14.32 -9.68
CA ARG A 130 8.64 -14.14 -9.74
C ARG A 130 8.99 -13.03 -10.71
N ILE A 131 9.91 -12.19 -10.28
CA ILE A 131 10.50 -11.09 -11.07
C ILE A 131 12.02 -11.14 -11.00
N GLY A 132 12.67 -10.51 -11.98
CA GLY A 132 14.12 -10.57 -12.15
C GLY A 132 14.58 -11.90 -12.76
N SER A 133 15.90 -12.10 -12.80
CA SER A 133 16.53 -13.25 -13.44
C SER A 133 17.76 -13.74 -12.69
N GLY A 134 18.12 -15.01 -12.89
CA GLY A 134 19.30 -15.62 -12.28
C GLY A 134 19.24 -15.61 -10.76
N ASP A 135 20.39 -15.40 -10.12
CA ASP A 135 20.54 -15.40 -8.66
C ASP A 135 19.88 -14.20 -7.98
N SER A 136 19.51 -13.17 -8.75
CA SER A 136 18.86 -11.96 -8.26
C SER A 136 17.33 -12.00 -8.42
N ALA A 137 16.77 -13.11 -8.91
CA ALA A 137 15.33 -13.30 -9.01
C ALA A 137 14.67 -13.35 -7.62
N ARG A 138 13.49 -12.73 -7.49
CA ARG A 138 12.76 -12.64 -6.22
C ARG A 138 11.35 -13.20 -6.37
N ASP A 139 10.93 -13.95 -5.34
CA ASP A 139 9.62 -14.61 -5.27
C ASP A 139 8.71 -13.91 -4.28
N PHE A 140 7.46 -13.74 -4.68
CA PHE A 140 6.41 -13.11 -3.88
C PHE A 140 5.09 -13.87 -4.08
N TRP A 141 4.04 -13.39 -3.43
CA TRP A 141 2.68 -13.93 -3.60
C TRP A 141 1.64 -12.86 -3.30
N PHE A 142 0.44 -13.03 -3.85
CA PHE A 142 -0.73 -12.23 -3.52
C PHE A 142 -1.99 -13.09 -3.58
N GLU A 143 -3.09 -12.57 -3.05
CA GLU A 143 -4.41 -13.21 -3.13
C GLU A 143 -5.40 -12.26 -3.82
N THR A 144 -6.03 -12.74 -4.88
CA THR A 144 -7.08 -12.00 -5.59
C THR A 144 -8.33 -11.85 -4.71
N PRO A 145 -9.10 -10.77 -4.85
CA PRO A 145 -10.33 -10.59 -4.09
C PRO A 145 -11.39 -11.67 -4.38
N PRO A 146 -12.42 -11.78 -3.53
CA PRO A 146 -13.64 -12.50 -3.87
C PRO A 146 -14.39 -11.83 -5.03
N PRO A 147 -15.30 -12.55 -5.70
CA PRO A 147 -16.16 -11.95 -6.73
C PRO A 147 -17.00 -10.80 -6.17
N VAL A 148 -17.19 -9.75 -6.96
CA VAL A 148 -18.06 -8.62 -6.61
C VAL A 148 -19.48 -9.13 -6.32
N GLY A 149 -20.01 -8.76 -5.15
CA GLY A 149 -21.32 -9.19 -4.69
C GLY A 149 -21.82 -8.30 -3.55
N ILE A 150 -23.15 -8.20 -3.43
CA ILE A 150 -23.82 -7.30 -2.46
C ILE A 150 -23.46 -7.61 -1.00
N ASP A 151 -23.21 -8.89 -0.69
CA ASP A 151 -22.88 -9.38 0.64
C ASP A 151 -21.44 -9.91 0.73
N THR A 152 -20.58 -9.58 -0.25
CA THR A 152 -19.19 -10.05 -0.26
C THR A 152 -18.36 -9.27 0.76
N PRO A 153 -17.85 -9.90 1.84
CA PRO A 153 -17.03 -9.20 2.81
C PRO A 153 -15.64 -8.92 2.21
N TYR A 154 -15.13 -7.72 2.46
CA TYR A 154 -13.77 -7.35 2.11
C TYR A 154 -13.17 -6.40 3.16
N LYS A 155 -11.93 -6.66 3.56
CA LYS A 155 -11.25 -5.88 4.61
C LYS A 155 -10.21 -4.96 3.99
N PHE A 156 -10.46 -3.65 4.05
CA PHE A 156 -9.47 -2.63 3.70
C PHE A 156 -8.68 -2.18 4.93
N GLY A 157 -7.35 -2.11 4.81
CA GLY A 157 -6.53 -1.22 5.61
C GLY A 157 -6.66 0.20 5.08
N ILE A 158 -6.69 1.20 5.96
CA ILE A 158 -6.66 2.61 5.55
C ILE A 158 -5.42 3.25 6.17
N ILE A 159 -4.60 3.85 5.31
CA ILE A 159 -3.35 4.49 5.68
C ILE A 159 -3.33 5.88 5.03
N GLY A 160 -3.04 6.93 5.81
CA GLY A 160 -2.84 8.29 5.31
C GLY A 160 -3.45 9.34 6.23
N LYS A 161 -3.31 10.60 5.82
CA LYS A 161 -3.69 11.77 6.64
C LYS A 161 -5.19 11.97 6.66
N LEU A 162 -5.88 11.25 7.54
CA LEU A 162 -7.27 11.58 7.82
C LEU A 162 -7.32 12.74 8.81
N SER A 163 -7.50 13.97 8.29
CA SER A 163 -7.81 15.12 9.11
C SER A 163 -9.19 14.92 9.76
N VAL A 164 -9.22 14.49 11.02
CA VAL A 164 -10.45 14.44 11.82
C VAL A 164 -10.76 15.87 12.28
N PHE A 165 -11.60 16.58 11.52
CA PHE A 165 -12.19 17.83 12.00
C PHE A 165 -13.06 17.54 13.22
N LYS A 166 -12.61 17.94 14.41
CA LYS A 166 -13.50 18.04 15.58
C LYS A 166 -14.48 19.18 15.35
N TYR A 167 -15.59 18.91 14.66
CA TYR A 167 -16.74 19.80 14.73
C TYR A 167 -17.36 19.68 16.12
N THR A 168 -17.39 20.80 16.82
CA THR A 168 -18.07 20.98 18.09
C THR A 168 -19.56 20.65 17.95
N HIS A 169 -20.02 19.68 18.75
CA HIS A 169 -21.41 19.47 19.15
C HIS A 169 -22.45 19.27 18.04
N THR A 170 -22.45 18.11 17.36
CA THR A 170 -23.63 17.23 17.29
C THR A 170 -23.21 15.89 16.69
N TYR A 171 -23.74 14.79 17.22
CA TYR A 171 -23.48 13.42 16.80
C TYR A 171 -23.68 13.25 15.27
N ILE A 172 -22.58 13.15 14.53
CA ILE A 172 -22.58 12.61 13.17
C ILE A 172 -22.05 11.19 13.29
N PHE A 173 -22.94 10.23 13.05
CA PHE A 173 -22.66 8.81 12.83
C PHE A 173 -21.86 8.64 11.52
N LEU A 174 -20.62 9.13 11.51
CA LEU A 174 -19.63 8.85 10.46
C LEU A 174 -18.33 8.38 11.11
N ILE A 175 -18.44 7.51 12.12
CA ILE A 175 -17.41 6.52 12.36
C ILE A 175 -17.87 5.33 11.54
N LEU A 176 -17.54 5.36 10.24
CA LEU A 176 -17.51 4.15 9.44
C LEU A 176 -16.74 3.12 10.27
N TRP A 177 -17.30 1.92 10.30
CA TRP A 177 -16.78 0.73 10.96
C TRP A 177 -15.43 0.34 10.31
N LEU A 178 -14.39 1.14 10.57
CA LEU A 178 -13.07 1.07 9.96
C LEU A 178 -12.11 0.60 11.04
N SER A 179 -11.77 -0.68 10.95
CA SER A 179 -11.08 -1.39 12.03
C SER A 179 -9.65 -0.90 12.28
N LYS A 180 -9.00 -0.15 11.37
CA LYS A 180 -7.63 0.40 11.55
C LYS A 180 -7.41 1.62 10.65
N ILE A 181 -7.22 2.81 11.23
CA ILE A 181 -6.73 4.01 10.52
C ILE A 181 -5.30 4.24 10.98
N ALA A 182 -4.35 4.10 10.06
CA ALA A 182 -2.96 4.47 10.24
C ALA A 182 -2.75 5.93 9.77
N GLY A 183 -2.04 6.73 10.55
CA GLY A 183 -1.57 8.05 10.10
C GLY A 183 -0.44 7.91 9.06
N ASP A 184 -0.01 9.05 8.51
CA ASP A 184 0.98 9.18 7.42
C ASP A 184 2.15 8.19 7.52
N LEU A 185 2.39 7.46 6.43
CA LEU A 185 3.60 6.66 6.30
C LEU A 185 4.70 7.47 5.62
N GLY A 186 5.19 8.51 6.30
CA GLY A 186 6.53 9.04 6.03
C GLY A 186 7.63 8.04 6.37
N GLN A 187 8.86 8.52 6.54
CA GLN A 187 10.03 7.65 6.69
C GLN A 187 10.58 7.61 8.11
N THR A 188 9.68 7.71 9.10
CA THR A 188 9.99 7.80 10.54
C THR A 188 9.83 6.46 11.26
N PHE A 189 10.39 6.34 12.47
CA PHE A 189 10.12 5.17 13.34
C PHE A 189 8.63 5.04 13.74
N ASN A 190 7.90 6.15 13.79
CA ASN A 190 6.45 6.14 14.02
C ASN A 190 5.69 5.49 12.86
N SER A 191 6.11 5.78 11.62
CA SER A 191 5.57 5.17 10.40
C SER A 191 5.91 3.68 10.35
N LEU A 192 7.14 3.30 10.69
CA LEU A 192 7.54 1.88 10.82
C LEU A 192 6.67 1.13 11.83
N SER A 193 6.54 1.64 13.05
CA SER A 193 5.73 1.00 14.10
C SER A 193 4.26 0.88 13.69
N THR A 194 3.74 1.87 12.96
CA THR A 194 2.36 1.84 12.44
C THR A 194 2.18 0.76 11.37
N LEU A 195 3.11 0.65 10.42
CA LEU A 195 3.08 -0.37 9.38
C LEU A 195 3.27 -1.77 9.96
N GLU A 196 4.19 -1.95 10.91
CA GLU A 196 4.42 -3.22 11.59
C GLU A 196 3.18 -3.63 12.40
N HIS A 197 2.59 -2.72 13.18
CA HIS A 197 1.35 -3.01 13.89
C HIS A 197 0.22 -3.39 12.93
N TYR A 198 0.10 -2.70 11.78
CA TYR A 198 -0.89 -3.05 10.75
C TYR A 198 -0.72 -4.50 10.28
N LEU A 199 0.52 -4.91 9.98
CA LEU A 199 0.85 -6.26 9.51
C LEU A 199 0.62 -7.31 10.62
N GLU A 200 1.11 -7.06 11.83
CA GLU A 200 1.00 -7.97 12.99
C GLU A 200 -0.45 -8.21 13.43
N SER A 201 -1.30 -7.19 13.29
CA SER A 201 -2.73 -7.30 13.61
C SER A 201 -3.55 -8.00 12.50
N GLY A 202 -2.87 -8.69 11.57
CA GLY A 202 -3.46 -9.47 10.49
C GLY A 202 -3.79 -8.69 9.22
N GLY A 203 -3.30 -7.44 9.10
CA GLY A 203 -3.45 -6.62 7.89
C GLY A 203 -4.90 -6.43 7.42
N GLY A 204 -5.03 -5.96 6.19
CA GLY A 204 -6.21 -6.02 5.33
C GLY A 204 -5.93 -6.92 4.13
N GLN A 205 -6.95 -7.10 3.28
CA GLN A 205 -6.79 -7.77 1.98
C GLN A 205 -6.26 -6.80 0.92
N ALA A 206 -6.51 -5.51 1.11
CA ALA A 206 -5.92 -4.41 0.35
C ALA A 206 -5.77 -3.17 1.25
N VAL A 207 -4.97 -2.22 0.82
CA VAL A 207 -4.77 -0.92 1.49
C VAL A 207 -5.34 0.20 0.62
N LEU A 208 -6.15 1.08 1.20
CA LEU A 208 -6.44 2.39 0.64
C LEU A 208 -5.41 3.37 1.20
N TYR A 209 -4.52 3.88 0.35
CA TYR A 209 -3.49 4.83 0.74
C TYR A 209 -3.90 6.25 0.35
N VAL A 210 -4.12 7.13 1.32
CA VAL A 210 -4.82 8.42 1.15
C VAL A 210 -3.83 9.58 0.97
N GLY A 211 -2.92 9.46 0.00
CA GLY A 211 -1.96 10.51 -0.35
C GLY A 211 -0.84 10.71 0.66
N ASP A 212 0.10 11.57 0.30
CA ASP A 212 1.33 11.88 1.04
C ASP A 212 2.15 10.62 1.35
N LEU A 213 2.85 10.13 0.32
CA LEU A 213 3.62 8.89 0.35
C LEU A 213 4.96 9.12 1.03
N SER A 214 5.94 9.66 0.30
CA SER A 214 7.35 9.68 0.71
C SER A 214 7.74 10.86 1.59
N TYR A 215 7.00 11.98 1.51
CA TYR A 215 7.42 13.30 2.01
C TYR A 215 8.82 13.71 1.46
N SER A 216 9.13 13.28 0.24
CA SER A 216 10.42 13.56 -0.40
C SER A 216 10.62 15.03 -0.72
N ASP A 217 9.55 15.80 -0.88
CA ASP A 217 9.57 17.24 -1.14
C ASP A 217 9.97 18.09 0.08
N GLU A 218 10.03 17.50 1.28
CA GLU A 218 10.56 18.15 2.49
C GLU A 218 12.09 18.06 2.61
N HIS A 219 12.77 17.50 1.61
CA HIS A 219 14.21 17.28 1.58
C HIS A 219 14.93 18.22 0.60
N GLU A 220 16.26 18.26 0.70
CA GLU A 220 17.10 18.91 -0.30
C GLU A 220 16.79 18.36 -1.71
N PHE A 221 16.86 19.21 -2.73
CA PHE A 221 16.42 18.87 -4.09
C PHE A 221 17.15 17.64 -4.64
N GLU A 222 18.41 17.45 -4.25
CA GLU A 222 19.25 16.30 -4.60
C GLU A 222 18.72 14.97 -4.05
N ASP A 223 18.02 15.00 -2.92
CA ASP A 223 17.59 13.83 -2.16
C ASP A 223 16.14 13.40 -2.44
N VAL A 224 15.36 14.22 -3.15
CA VAL A 224 13.93 13.94 -3.45
C VAL A 224 13.76 12.54 -4.06
N GLY A 225 14.54 12.22 -5.11
CA GLY A 225 14.46 10.92 -5.77
C GLY A 225 14.98 9.77 -4.89
N LEU A 226 16.03 10.00 -4.09
CA LEU A 226 16.54 9.02 -3.13
C LEU A 226 15.48 8.66 -2.08
N ARG A 227 14.73 9.66 -1.60
CA ARG A 227 13.66 9.48 -0.61
C ARG A 227 12.46 8.71 -1.15
N TRP A 228 12.16 8.82 -2.44
CA TRP A 228 11.21 7.90 -3.08
C TRP A 228 11.73 6.46 -3.11
N ASP A 229 13.02 6.25 -3.37
CA ASP A 229 13.61 4.91 -3.43
C ASP A 229 13.61 4.21 -2.07
N THR A 230 13.99 4.93 -1.01
CA THR A 230 13.94 4.40 0.37
C THR A 230 12.50 4.11 0.80
N TRP A 231 11.55 4.98 0.46
CA TRP A 231 10.12 4.76 0.77
C TRP A 231 9.57 3.52 0.06
N GLY A 232 9.89 3.33 -1.22
CA GLY A 232 9.49 2.14 -1.97
C GLY A 232 10.02 0.86 -1.32
N ARG A 233 11.27 0.85 -0.84
CA ARG A 233 11.85 -0.30 -0.12
C ARG A 233 11.18 -0.52 1.25
N PHE A 234 10.82 0.56 1.94
CA PHE A 234 10.09 0.49 3.20
C PHE A 234 8.70 -0.14 3.04
N ALA A 235 7.91 0.32 2.06
CA ALA A 235 6.55 -0.14 1.83
C ALA A 235 6.47 -1.58 1.25
N GLU A 236 7.54 -2.04 0.59
CA GLU A 236 7.61 -3.36 -0.09
C GLU A 236 7.17 -4.53 0.80
N LYS A 237 7.50 -4.50 2.11
CA LYS A 237 7.13 -5.55 3.07
C LYS A 237 5.62 -5.79 3.17
N SER A 238 4.81 -4.81 2.77
CA SER A 238 3.35 -4.89 2.67
C SER A 238 2.88 -4.87 1.23
N ALA A 239 3.31 -3.89 0.45
CA ALA A 239 2.79 -3.59 -0.88
C ALA A 239 3.14 -4.67 -1.92
N ALA A 240 4.16 -5.50 -1.71
CA ALA A 240 4.46 -6.63 -2.60
C ALA A 240 3.48 -7.80 -2.45
N TYR A 241 2.67 -7.83 -1.38
CA TYR A 241 1.84 -8.99 -1.01
C TYR A 241 0.33 -8.72 -0.98
N GLN A 242 -0.07 -7.45 -0.94
CA GLN A 242 -1.46 -7.03 -0.99
C GLN A 242 -1.60 -5.76 -1.85
N PRO A 243 -2.69 -5.60 -2.61
CA PRO A 243 -2.90 -4.39 -3.40
C PRO A 243 -2.94 -3.14 -2.53
N TRP A 244 -2.17 -2.13 -2.90
CA TRP A 244 -2.33 -0.78 -2.40
C TRP A 244 -3.00 0.08 -3.48
N PHE A 245 -4.09 0.75 -3.12
CA PHE A 245 -4.78 1.71 -3.97
C PHE A 245 -4.23 3.09 -3.69
N TRP A 246 -3.53 3.62 -4.67
CA TRP A 246 -2.79 4.87 -4.58
C TRP A 246 -3.73 6.06 -4.74
N ASN A 247 -3.59 7.04 -3.85
CA ASN A 247 -4.11 8.39 -4.04
C ASN A 247 -2.94 9.36 -3.96
N VAL A 248 -3.11 10.54 -4.55
CA VAL A 248 -2.15 11.63 -4.46
C VAL A 248 -2.58 12.60 -3.36
N GLY A 249 -1.60 13.05 -2.58
CA GLY A 249 -1.70 14.19 -1.69
C GLY A 249 -0.99 15.41 -2.27
N ASN A 250 -0.78 16.43 -1.44
CA ASN A 250 -0.06 17.63 -1.88
C ASN A 250 1.45 17.39 -1.97
N HIS A 251 2.00 16.46 -1.18
CA HIS A 251 3.43 16.14 -1.19
C HIS A 251 3.87 15.43 -2.47
N GLU A 252 2.94 14.87 -3.26
CA GLU A 252 3.23 14.30 -4.58
C GLU A 252 3.29 15.35 -5.71
N VAL A 253 2.91 16.62 -5.46
CA VAL A 253 2.86 17.63 -6.52
C VAL A 253 4.26 17.94 -7.06
N GLU A 254 5.24 18.11 -6.16
CA GLU A 254 6.67 18.29 -6.48
C GLU A 254 6.95 19.32 -7.61
N PHE A 255 6.22 20.43 -7.58
CA PHE A 255 6.41 21.54 -8.52
C PHE A 255 7.48 22.48 -7.97
N MET A 256 8.70 22.38 -8.52
CA MET A 256 9.91 23.06 -8.03
C MET A 256 10.55 23.89 -9.16
N PRO A 257 10.00 25.07 -9.49
CA PRO A 257 10.48 25.90 -10.60
C PRO A 257 11.93 26.37 -10.44
N GLU A 258 12.42 26.51 -9.22
CA GLU A 258 13.80 26.89 -8.87
C GLU A 258 14.86 25.93 -9.41
N VAL A 259 14.52 24.67 -9.62
CA VAL A 259 15.40 23.62 -10.18
C VAL A 259 14.92 23.11 -11.54
N GLY A 260 13.94 23.77 -12.14
CA GLY A 260 13.42 23.44 -13.48
C GLY A 260 12.43 22.27 -13.52
N GLU A 261 11.98 21.77 -12.37
CA GLU A 261 10.98 20.70 -12.28
C GLU A 261 9.57 21.29 -12.33
N LEU A 262 9.04 21.42 -13.56
CA LEU A 262 7.77 22.11 -13.84
C LEU A 262 6.59 21.17 -14.10
N VAL A 263 6.81 19.85 -14.08
CA VAL A 263 5.77 18.84 -14.38
C VAL A 263 5.27 18.28 -13.04
N PRO A 264 4.03 18.59 -12.62
CA PRO A 264 3.50 18.06 -11.37
C PRO A 264 3.39 16.53 -11.38
N PHE A 265 3.50 15.92 -10.21
CA PHE A 265 3.31 14.47 -10.00
C PHE A 265 4.29 13.57 -10.76
N LYS A 266 5.43 14.11 -11.21
CA LYS A 266 6.37 13.38 -12.06
C LYS A 266 6.93 12.13 -11.38
N ASN A 267 7.47 12.21 -10.16
CA ASN A 267 7.96 11.00 -9.48
C ASN A 267 6.82 9.99 -9.23
N TYR A 268 5.66 10.47 -8.78
CA TYR A 268 4.49 9.63 -8.51
C TYR A 268 4.03 8.86 -9.76
N LEU A 269 3.79 9.55 -10.87
CA LEU A 269 3.23 8.97 -12.10
C LEU A 269 4.16 7.96 -12.77
N TYR A 270 5.48 8.11 -12.60
CA TYR A 270 6.44 7.12 -13.07
C TYR A 270 6.53 5.88 -12.19
N ARG A 271 6.21 5.99 -10.88
CA ARG A 271 6.41 4.91 -9.90
C ARG A 271 5.14 4.12 -9.61
N TYR A 272 3.99 4.78 -9.54
CA TYR A 272 2.73 4.21 -9.06
C TYR A 272 1.66 4.33 -10.15
N THR A 273 1.55 3.29 -10.96
CA THR A 273 0.49 3.17 -11.97
C THR A 273 -0.83 2.70 -11.33
N THR A 274 -1.94 3.11 -11.93
CA THR A 274 -3.31 2.76 -11.54
C THR A 274 -4.07 2.23 -12.76
N PRO A 275 -5.09 1.37 -12.58
CA PRO A 275 -5.88 0.80 -13.68
C PRO A 275 -6.72 1.84 -14.44
#